data_AF-A0A5J4JLU7-F1
#
_entry.id   AF-A0A5J4JLU7-F1
#
_cell.length_a   1.000
_cell.length_b   1.000
_cell.length_c   1.000
_cell.angle_alpha   90.00
_cell.angle_beta   90.00
_cell.angle_gamma   90.00
#
_symmetry.space_group_name_H-M   'P 1'
#
loop_
_entity.id
_entity.type
_entity.pdbx_description
1 polymer ?
#
loop_
_entity_poly.entity_id
_entity_poly.type
_entity_poly.pdbx_seq_one_letter_code
_entity_poly.pdbx_strand_id
1 'polypeptide(L)'
;MGIGWPLVTIFVLLIAASLAELTLVIPTSGAFYHWASIFGGKGWGWFTAWFNMVGQVTIVAGIDFGCVGFASSLIFGNSTKSEILSVYAVILLSHAILNHIGIKIVAKLNDVSAIYHIIGVGTIIAALAYFGPEHNVGYLFHTGFSTATNSTTPYWFAFLIGLLQAQWTYTGYDASAHTSEETIDVKVRSPWGVYLSVAVSGLFGFIMIALVTISITNPQAVAEAGSNGFIVAVEQAMG
;
A
#
# COMPACT_ATOMS: atom_id res chain seq x y z
N MET A 1 -1.06 11.72 12.68
CA MET A 1 -0.41 10.57 12.00
C MET A 1 0.52 9.78 12.91
N GLY A 2 1.20 10.41 13.88
CA GLY A 2 2.26 9.79 14.68
C GLY A 2 1.88 8.52 15.46
N ILE A 3 0.60 8.32 15.80
CA ILE A 3 0.12 7.12 16.51
C ILE A 3 -0.55 6.12 15.55
N GLY A 4 -1.30 6.61 14.56
CA GLY A 4 -2.14 5.75 13.71
C GLY A 4 -1.34 4.75 12.89
N TRP A 5 -0.24 5.18 12.29
CA TRP A 5 0.60 4.30 11.48
C TRP A 5 1.27 3.20 12.31
N PRO A 6 2.03 3.50 13.39
CA PRO A 6 2.61 2.46 14.24
C PRO A 6 1.57 1.49 14.83
N LEU A 7 0.39 2.00 15.21
CA LEU A 7 -0.69 1.16 15.72
C LEU A 7 -1.12 0.11 14.69
N VAL A 8 -1.38 0.53 13.45
CA VAL A 8 -1.74 -0.38 12.36
C VAL A 8 -0.59 -1.34 12.06
N THR A 9 0.67 -0.86 12.01
CA THR A 9 1.84 -1.71 11.80
C THR A 9 1.91 -2.85 12.81
N ILE A 10 1.69 -2.57 14.10
CA ILE A 10 1.76 -3.58 15.16
C ILE A 10 0.69 -4.66 14.93
N PHE A 11 -0.56 -4.27 14.66
CA PHE A 11 -1.62 -5.25 14.41
C PHE A 11 -1.36 -6.08 13.15
N VAL A 12 -0.87 -5.46 12.08
CA VAL A 12 -0.54 -6.18 10.84
C VAL A 12 0.66 -7.11 11.07
N LEU A 13 1.66 -6.72 11.87
CA LEU A 13 2.79 -7.60 12.21
C LEU A 13 2.35 -8.86 12.96
N LEU A 14 1.36 -8.75 13.84
CA LEU A 14 0.79 -9.93 14.52
C LEU A 14 0.11 -10.88 13.53
N ILE A 15 -0.61 -10.32 12.55
CA ILE A 15 -1.23 -11.12 11.47
C ILE A 15 -0.16 -11.71 10.56
N ALA A 16 0.86 -10.94 10.19
CA ALA A 16 1.96 -11.41 9.36
C ALA A 16 2.76 -12.53 10.04
N ALA A 17 2.95 -12.45 11.36
CA ALA A 17 3.60 -13.49 12.14
C ALA A 17 2.81 -14.82 12.12
N SER A 18 1.48 -14.76 12.26
CA SER A 18 0.65 -15.97 12.19
C SER A 18 0.63 -16.57 10.79
N LEU A 19 0.58 -15.75 9.73
CA LEU A 19 0.69 -16.24 8.36
C LEU A 19 2.07 -16.81 8.06
N ALA A 20 3.15 -16.19 8.57
CA ALA A 20 4.51 -16.69 8.41
C ALA A 20 4.66 -18.08 9.04
N GLU A 21 4.10 -18.31 10.23
CA GLU A 21 4.08 -19.62 10.89
C GLU A 21 3.31 -20.66 10.06
N LEU A 22 2.13 -20.30 9.52
CA LEU A 22 1.37 -21.20 8.65
C LEU A 22 2.11 -21.54 7.36
N THR A 23 2.79 -20.55 6.78
CA THR A 23 3.61 -20.71 5.57
C THR A 23 4.79 -21.64 5.81
N LEU A 24 5.36 -21.63 7.02
CA LEU A 24 6.45 -22.53 7.43
C LEU A 24 5.96 -24.00 7.52
N VAL A 25 4.79 -24.21 8.12
CA VAL A 25 4.26 -25.56 8.41
C VAL A 25 3.62 -26.18 7.17
N ILE A 26 2.90 -25.38 6.37
CA ILE A 26 2.13 -25.83 5.21
C ILE A 26 2.50 -24.96 3.99
N PRO A 27 3.72 -25.15 3.41
CA PRO A 27 4.21 -24.36 2.28
C PRO A 27 3.56 -24.84 0.97
N THR A 28 2.32 -24.45 0.75
CA THR A 28 1.58 -24.76 -0.48
C THR A 28 1.08 -23.49 -1.15
N SER A 29 1.09 -23.44 -2.48
CA SER A 29 0.69 -22.26 -3.26
C SER A 29 -0.79 -21.87 -3.06
N GLY A 30 -1.62 -22.79 -2.53
CA GLY A 30 -3.01 -22.50 -2.16
C GLY A 30 -3.19 -21.61 -0.91
N ALA A 31 -2.09 -21.29 -0.20
CA ALA A 31 -2.03 -20.37 0.94
C ALA A 31 -3.25 -20.46 1.89
N PHE A 32 -3.91 -19.33 2.19
CA PHE A 32 -4.99 -19.26 3.18
C PHE A 32 -6.25 -20.03 2.79
N TYR A 33 -6.56 -20.19 1.50
CA TYR A 33 -7.66 -21.06 1.10
C TYR A 33 -7.41 -22.49 1.56
N HIS A 34 -6.20 -22.98 1.31
CA HIS A 34 -5.80 -24.33 1.69
C HIS A 34 -5.75 -24.47 3.22
N TRP A 35 -5.12 -23.52 3.92
CA TRP A 35 -5.07 -23.55 5.39
C TRP A 35 -6.46 -23.49 6.03
N ALA A 36 -7.34 -22.59 5.56
CA ALA A 36 -8.71 -22.50 6.05
C ALA A 36 -9.50 -23.78 5.77
N SER A 37 -9.26 -24.44 4.65
CA SER A 37 -9.90 -25.72 4.33
C SER A 37 -9.43 -26.88 5.21
N ILE A 38 -8.16 -26.89 5.63
CA ILE A 38 -7.59 -27.90 6.52
C ILE A 38 -8.15 -27.75 7.95
N PHE A 39 -8.15 -26.52 8.47
CA PHE A 39 -8.53 -26.28 9.88
C PHE A 39 -10.03 -26.07 10.10
N GLY A 40 -10.71 -25.39 9.18
CA GLY A 40 -12.14 -25.09 9.28
C GLY A 40 -13.03 -26.00 8.41
N GLY A 41 -12.45 -26.78 7.51
CA GLY A 41 -13.21 -27.56 6.52
C GLY A 41 -13.59 -26.75 5.28
N LYS A 42 -14.26 -27.42 4.34
CA LYS A 42 -14.50 -26.90 2.97
C LYS A 42 -15.27 -25.57 2.92
N GLY A 43 -16.19 -25.34 3.87
CA GLY A 43 -16.98 -24.10 3.92
C GLY A 43 -16.13 -22.87 4.21
N TRP A 44 -15.22 -22.96 5.18
CA TRP A 44 -14.29 -21.87 5.51
C TRP A 44 -13.27 -21.64 4.39
N GLY A 45 -12.75 -22.72 3.79
CA GLY A 45 -11.94 -22.61 2.58
C GLY A 45 -12.65 -21.82 1.49
N TRP A 46 -13.87 -22.22 1.10
CA TRP A 46 -14.64 -21.53 0.07
C TRP A 46 -14.85 -20.04 0.37
N PHE A 47 -15.23 -19.71 1.61
CA PHE A 47 -15.42 -18.32 2.02
C PHE A 47 -14.12 -17.50 1.91
N THR A 48 -13.01 -18.03 2.45
CA THR A 48 -11.70 -17.39 2.38
C THR A 48 -11.23 -17.17 0.95
N ALA A 49 -11.44 -18.15 0.05
CA ALA A 49 -11.09 -18.01 -1.36
C ALA A 49 -11.87 -16.89 -2.06
N TRP A 50 -13.18 -16.79 -1.85
CA TRP A 50 -13.99 -15.74 -2.46
C TRP A 50 -13.65 -14.35 -1.94
N PHE A 51 -13.46 -14.21 -0.62
CA PHE A 51 -13.04 -12.94 -0.04
C PHE A 51 -11.67 -12.50 -0.55
N ASN A 52 -10.72 -13.43 -0.66
CA ASN A 52 -9.43 -13.15 -1.23
C ASN A 52 -9.53 -12.75 -2.71
N MET A 53 -10.30 -13.48 -3.52
CA MET A 53 -10.50 -13.18 -4.95
C MET A 53 -11.12 -11.79 -5.16
N VAL A 54 -12.18 -11.45 -4.43
CA VAL A 54 -12.80 -10.11 -4.49
C VAL A 54 -11.80 -9.04 -4.06
N GLY A 55 -11.02 -9.29 -3.00
CA GLY A 55 -9.95 -8.40 -2.57
C GLY A 55 -8.92 -8.14 -3.66
N GLN A 56 -8.42 -9.19 -4.31
CA GLN A 56 -7.43 -9.07 -5.39
C GLN A 56 -7.97 -8.29 -6.59
N VAL A 57 -9.19 -8.59 -7.04
CA VAL A 57 -9.84 -7.83 -8.14
C VAL A 57 -9.99 -6.35 -7.77
N THR A 58 -10.40 -6.06 -6.55
CA THR A 58 -10.61 -4.67 -6.09
C THR A 58 -9.29 -3.92 -5.91
N ILE A 59 -8.24 -4.58 -5.43
CA ILE A 59 -6.90 -3.99 -5.26
C ILE A 59 -6.31 -3.61 -6.61
N VAL A 60 -6.35 -4.52 -7.60
CA VAL A 60 -5.84 -4.23 -8.96
C VAL A 60 -6.58 -3.02 -9.54
N ALA A 61 -7.92 -2.99 -9.44
CA ALA A 61 -8.70 -1.85 -9.91
C ALA A 61 -8.34 -0.54 -9.20
N GLY A 62 -8.13 -0.58 -7.87
CA GLY A 62 -7.76 0.60 -7.08
C GLY A 62 -6.38 1.15 -7.43
N ILE A 63 -5.38 0.28 -7.60
CA ILE A 63 -4.01 0.67 -7.98
C ILE A 63 -4.00 1.28 -9.39
N ASP A 64 -4.67 0.61 -10.33
CA ASP A 64 -4.73 1.08 -11.72
C ASP A 64 -5.46 2.42 -11.80
N PHE A 65 -6.51 2.63 -11.00
CA PHE A 65 -7.19 3.93 -10.92
C PHE A 65 -6.28 5.03 -10.36
N GLY A 66 -5.45 4.73 -9.37
CA GLY A 66 -4.41 5.63 -8.88
C GLY A 66 -3.39 5.99 -9.97
N CYS A 67 -2.93 5.00 -10.74
CA CYS A 67 -2.03 5.20 -11.87
C CYS A 67 -2.63 6.10 -12.95
N VAL A 68 -3.91 5.93 -13.27
CA VAL A 68 -4.63 6.79 -14.23
C VAL A 68 -4.61 8.24 -13.79
N GLY A 69 -4.78 8.53 -12.50
CA GLY A 69 -4.76 9.91 -11.99
C GLY A 69 -3.47 10.65 -12.36
N PHE A 70 -2.32 9.99 -12.24
CA PHE A 70 -1.03 10.55 -12.65
C PHE A 70 -0.85 10.56 -14.17
N ALA A 71 -1.18 9.45 -14.85
CA ALA A 71 -0.97 9.30 -16.28
C ALA A 71 -1.84 10.27 -17.10
N SER A 72 -3.12 10.42 -16.74
CA SER A 72 -4.04 11.31 -17.45
C SER A 72 -3.67 12.78 -17.25
N SER A 73 -3.23 13.14 -16.04
CA SER A 73 -2.72 14.49 -15.74
C SER A 73 -1.46 14.81 -16.54
N LEU A 74 -0.56 13.83 -16.73
CA LEU A 74 0.66 14.02 -17.53
C LEU A 74 0.36 14.15 -19.04
N ILE A 75 -0.59 13.39 -19.57
CA ILE A 75 -0.90 13.37 -21.00
C ILE A 75 -1.78 14.56 -21.41
N PHE A 76 -2.81 14.87 -20.61
CA PHE A 76 -3.88 15.80 -20.99
C PHE A 76 -3.95 17.06 -20.12
N GLY A 77 -3.24 17.10 -18.98
CA GLY A 77 -3.35 18.17 -17.98
C GLY A 77 -4.70 18.15 -17.25
N ASN A 78 -5.76 18.59 -17.93
CA ASN A 78 -7.14 18.56 -17.43
C ASN A 78 -7.95 17.46 -18.12
N SER A 79 -7.95 16.26 -17.53
CA SER A 79 -8.59 15.09 -18.13
C SER A 79 -10.11 15.08 -17.93
N THR A 80 -10.85 14.84 -19.01
CA THR A 80 -12.27 14.53 -18.99
C THR A 80 -12.52 13.09 -18.51
N LYS A 81 -13.75 12.79 -18.06
CA LYS A 81 -14.14 11.44 -17.62
C LYS A 81 -13.89 10.37 -18.69
N SER A 82 -14.11 10.70 -19.96
CA SER A 82 -13.87 9.80 -21.09
C SER A 82 -12.38 9.50 -21.30
N GLU A 83 -11.51 10.49 -21.12
CA GLU A 83 -10.06 10.30 -21.24
C GLU A 83 -9.53 9.45 -20.09
N ILE A 84 -9.97 9.72 -18.85
CA ILE A 84 -9.64 8.91 -17.67
C ILE A 84 -10.04 7.44 -17.91
N LEU A 85 -11.27 7.19 -18.38
CA LEU A 85 -11.74 5.83 -18.65
C LEU A 85 -10.96 5.15 -19.78
N SER A 86 -10.57 5.91 -20.81
CA SER A 86 -9.78 5.40 -21.93
C SER A 86 -8.38 5.00 -21.50
N VAL A 87 -7.69 5.84 -20.71
CA VAL A 87 -6.38 5.53 -20.14
C VAL A 87 -6.47 4.32 -19.22
N TYR A 88 -7.50 4.25 -18.38
CA TYR A 88 -7.75 3.10 -17.50
C TYR A 88 -7.92 1.80 -18.29
N ALA A 89 -8.74 1.83 -19.35
CA ALA A 89 -8.94 0.68 -20.22
C ALA A 89 -7.64 0.23 -20.89
N VAL A 90 -6.80 1.18 -21.35
CA VAL A 90 -5.50 0.87 -21.96
C VAL A 90 -4.54 0.22 -20.94
N ILE A 91 -4.49 0.72 -19.71
CA ILE A 91 -3.66 0.14 -18.64
C ILE A 91 -4.09 -1.31 -18.36
N LEU A 92 -5.40 -1.54 -18.14
CA LEU A 92 -5.92 -2.89 -17.92
C LEU A 92 -5.67 -3.83 -19.10
N LEU A 93 -5.83 -3.33 -20.34
CA LEU A 93 -5.56 -4.12 -21.54
C LEU A 93 -4.07 -4.50 -21.61
N SER A 94 -3.17 -3.59 -21.23
CA SER A 94 -1.74 -3.86 -21.17
C SER A 94 -1.41 -4.95 -20.14
N HIS A 95 -2.02 -4.92 -18.96
CA HIS A 95 -1.87 -5.95 -17.95
C HIS A 95 -2.38 -7.31 -18.44
N ALA A 96 -3.53 -7.34 -19.13
CA ALA A 96 -4.06 -8.56 -19.73
C ALA A 96 -3.12 -9.15 -20.80
N ILE A 97 -2.56 -8.30 -21.67
CA ILE A 97 -1.60 -8.72 -22.71
C ILE A 97 -0.31 -9.27 -22.08
N LEU A 98 0.26 -8.58 -21.08
CA LEU A 98 1.47 -9.03 -20.41
C LEU A 98 1.26 -10.38 -19.72
N ASN A 99 0.11 -10.57 -19.06
CA ASN A 99 -0.24 -11.85 -18.45
C ASN A 99 -0.46 -12.96 -19.50
N HIS A 100 -0.96 -12.62 -20.69
CA HIS A 100 -1.17 -13.59 -21.76
C HIS A 100 0.14 -14.06 -22.42
N ILE A 101 1.11 -13.15 -22.63
CA ILE A 101 2.38 -13.47 -23.31
C ILE A 101 3.30 -14.36 -22.45
N GLY A 102 3.18 -14.28 -21.12
CA GLY A 102 3.75 -15.26 -20.19
C GLY A 102 4.43 -14.64 -18.97
N ILE A 103 4.42 -15.40 -17.88
CA ILE A 103 4.84 -14.96 -16.54
C ILE A 103 6.30 -14.50 -16.44
N LYS A 104 7.18 -14.93 -17.36
CA LYS A 104 8.62 -14.57 -17.34
C LYS A 104 8.87 -13.07 -17.51
N ILE A 105 8.03 -12.38 -18.29
CA ILE A 105 8.15 -10.93 -18.46
C ILE A 105 7.72 -10.24 -17.17
N VAL A 106 6.59 -10.66 -16.61
CA VAL A 106 6.05 -10.14 -15.35
C VAL A 106 7.03 -10.33 -14.19
N ALA A 107 7.69 -11.49 -14.10
CA ALA A 107 8.73 -11.75 -13.10
C ALA A 107 9.89 -10.76 -13.20
N LYS A 108 10.41 -10.50 -14.41
CA LYS A 108 11.47 -9.49 -14.62
C LYS A 108 11.01 -8.08 -14.28
N LEU A 109 9.77 -7.72 -14.63
CA LEU A 109 9.20 -6.43 -14.28
C LEU A 109 9.08 -6.27 -12.77
N ASN A 110 8.70 -7.34 -12.06
CA ASN A 110 8.65 -7.35 -10.60
C ASN A 110 10.04 -7.13 -9.96
N ASP A 111 11.07 -7.80 -10.47
CA ASP A 111 12.46 -7.61 -9.98
C ASP A 111 12.96 -6.17 -10.18
N VAL A 112 12.70 -5.59 -11.36
CA VAL A 112 13.05 -4.19 -11.65
C VAL A 112 12.23 -3.23 -10.78
N SER A 113 10.94 -3.52 -10.62
CA SER A 113 10.03 -2.74 -9.78
C SER A 113 10.52 -2.68 -8.33
N ALA A 114 10.96 -3.80 -7.75
CA ALA A 114 11.48 -3.82 -6.38
C ALA A 114 12.68 -2.87 -6.20
N ILE A 115 13.64 -2.90 -7.13
CA ILE A 115 14.82 -2.00 -7.10
C ILE A 115 14.38 -0.54 -7.28
N TYR A 116 13.49 -0.28 -8.24
CA TYR A 116 12.96 1.06 -8.50
C TYR A 116 12.27 1.66 -7.26
N HIS A 117 11.45 0.88 -6.55
CA HIS A 117 10.76 1.33 -5.35
C HIS A 117 11.73 1.63 -4.21
N ILE A 118 12.75 0.78 -4.00
CA ILE A 118 13.78 1.02 -2.96
C ILE A 118 14.52 2.34 -3.22
N ILE A 119 14.96 2.57 -4.46
CA ILE A 119 15.66 3.80 -4.84
C ILE A 119 14.72 5.01 -4.75
N GLY A 120 13.49 4.89 -5.26
CA GLY A 120 12.50 5.96 -5.26
C GLY A 120 12.13 6.42 -3.85
N VAL A 121 11.77 5.49 -2.96
CA VAL A 121 11.43 5.79 -1.56
C VAL A 121 12.65 6.37 -0.84
N GLY A 122 13.84 5.81 -1.02
CA GLY A 122 15.07 6.34 -0.44
C GLY A 122 15.37 7.77 -0.89
N THR A 123 15.15 8.08 -2.17
CA THR A 123 15.34 9.42 -2.74
C THR A 123 14.33 10.41 -2.16
N ILE A 124 13.05 10.05 -2.09
CA ILE A 124 12.00 10.90 -1.51
C ILE A 124 12.30 11.20 -0.03
N ILE A 125 12.66 10.18 0.75
CA ILE A 125 13.05 10.35 2.15
C ILE A 125 14.26 11.28 2.28
N ALA A 126 15.29 11.09 1.47
CA ALA A 126 16.49 11.93 1.50
C ALA A 126 16.18 13.39 1.14
N ALA A 127 15.36 13.61 0.10
CA ALA A 127 14.94 14.95 -0.32
C ALA A 127 14.13 15.64 0.78
N LEU A 128 13.11 14.97 1.33
CA LEU A 128 12.28 15.54 2.39
C LEU A 128 13.04 15.74 3.71
N ALA A 129 14.04 14.90 4.01
CA ALA A 129 14.87 15.09 5.19
C ALA A 129 15.80 16.31 5.07
N TYR A 130 16.24 16.64 3.85
CA TYR A 130 17.15 17.75 3.60
C TYR A 130 16.42 19.09 3.40
N PHE A 131 15.36 19.11 2.59
CA PHE A 131 14.64 20.33 2.21
C PHE A 131 13.39 20.59 3.05
N GLY A 132 12.75 19.53 3.53
CA GLY A 132 11.38 19.59 4.03
C GLY A 132 11.11 19.95 5.50
N PRO A 133 12.00 19.74 6.51
CA PRO A 133 11.55 19.85 7.90
C PRO A 133 11.28 21.30 8.34
N GLU A 134 10.02 21.71 8.28
CA GLU A 134 9.53 23.03 8.74
C GLU A 134 8.98 22.99 10.17
N HIS A 135 8.58 21.80 10.63
CA HIS A 135 8.01 21.59 11.95
C HIS A 135 8.81 20.60 12.80
N ASN A 136 8.74 20.79 14.12
CA ASN A 136 9.34 19.86 15.09
C ASN A 136 8.63 18.50 15.06
N VAL A 137 9.30 17.43 15.50
CA VAL A 137 8.73 16.06 15.58
C VAL A 137 7.42 16.01 16.38
N GLY A 138 7.21 16.92 17.34
CA GLY A 138 5.96 17.04 18.09
C GLY A 138 4.73 17.26 17.19
N TYR A 139 4.89 17.87 16.02
CA TYR A 139 3.81 18.11 15.06
C TYR A 139 3.13 16.83 14.57
N LEU A 140 3.84 15.69 14.59
CA LEU A 140 3.28 14.38 14.23
C LEU A 140 2.09 13.97 15.12
N PHE A 141 2.06 14.48 16.35
CA PHE A 141 1.06 14.21 17.38
C PHE A 141 0.04 15.34 17.53
N HIS A 142 0.17 16.43 16.77
CA HIS A 142 -0.81 17.50 16.78
C HIS A 142 -2.11 17.03 16.11
N THR A 143 -3.24 17.34 16.75
CA THR A 143 -4.59 17.00 16.29
C THR A 143 -5.42 18.21 15.87
N GLY A 144 -4.77 19.38 15.73
CA GLY A 144 -5.44 20.67 15.53
C GLY A 144 -6.05 20.89 14.14
N PHE A 145 -5.68 20.08 13.14
CA PHE A 145 -6.21 20.18 11.78
C PHE A 145 -6.83 18.85 11.33
N SER A 146 -8.08 18.89 10.89
CA SER A 146 -8.81 17.75 10.33
C SER A 146 -9.91 18.25 9.41
N THR A 147 -9.97 17.73 8.19
CA THR A 147 -11.03 18.03 7.21
C THR A 147 -12.29 17.21 7.44
N ALA A 148 -12.17 16.10 8.18
CA ALA A 148 -13.25 15.15 8.43
C ALA A 148 -13.93 15.36 9.79
N THR A 149 -13.38 16.21 10.65
CA THR A 149 -13.94 16.49 11.98
C THR A 149 -14.90 17.67 11.91
N ASN A 150 -16.13 17.45 12.36
CA ASN A 150 -17.16 18.49 12.48
C ASN A 150 -18.02 18.22 13.72
N SER A 151 -19.07 19.00 13.94
CA SER A 151 -19.95 18.86 15.11
C SER A 151 -20.63 17.48 15.22
N THR A 152 -20.79 16.77 14.11
CA THR A 152 -21.41 15.43 14.06
C THR A 152 -20.39 14.29 13.97
N THR A 153 -19.14 14.58 13.59
CA THR A 153 -18.08 13.61 13.33
C THR A 153 -16.90 13.91 14.24
N PRO A 154 -16.85 13.30 15.43
CA PRO A 154 -15.80 13.57 16.41
C PRO A 154 -14.44 13.08 15.91
N TYR A 155 -13.35 13.66 16.43
CA TYR A 155 -11.98 13.35 16.00
C TYR A 155 -11.64 11.86 16.10
N TRP A 156 -12.09 11.17 17.16
CA TRP A 156 -11.84 9.74 17.32
C TRP A 156 -12.42 8.90 16.17
N PHE A 157 -13.57 9.31 15.62
CA PHE A 157 -14.20 8.62 14.51
C PHE A 157 -13.45 8.91 13.21
N ALA A 158 -13.11 10.17 12.94
CA ALA A 158 -12.28 10.56 11.81
C ALA A 158 -10.90 9.86 11.83
N PHE A 159 -10.32 9.69 13.02
CA PHE A 159 -9.09 8.93 13.23
C PHE A 159 -9.23 7.47 12.81
N LEU A 160 -10.30 6.78 13.22
CA LEU A 160 -10.56 5.39 12.81
C LEU A 160 -10.73 5.24 11.29
N ILE A 161 -11.41 6.20 10.64
CA ILE A 161 -11.53 6.22 9.18
C ILE A 161 -10.15 6.42 8.52
N GLY A 162 -9.31 7.28 9.08
CA GLY A 162 -7.93 7.48 8.61
C GLY A 162 -7.06 6.22 8.70
N LEU A 163 -7.30 5.34 9.68
CA LEU A 163 -6.55 4.07 9.80
C LEU A 163 -6.81 3.12 8.62
N LEU A 164 -7.94 3.25 7.91
CA LEU A 164 -8.24 2.44 6.73
C LEU A 164 -7.24 2.68 5.60
N GLN A 165 -6.76 3.92 5.44
CA GLN A 165 -5.75 4.25 4.45
C GLN A 165 -4.42 3.55 4.76
N ALA A 166 -4.02 3.55 6.03
CA ALA A 166 -2.82 2.83 6.48
C ALA A 166 -3.00 1.31 6.30
N GLN A 167 -4.19 0.75 6.56
CA GLN A 167 -4.43 -0.67 6.29
C GLN A 167 -4.34 -1.01 4.80
N TRP A 168 -4.88 -0.17 3.92
CA TRP A 168 -4.82 -0.38 2.48
C TRP A 168 -3.38 -0.46 1.96
N THR A 169 -2.45 0.33 2.54
CA THR A 169 -1.04 0.30 2.11
C THR A 169 -0.29 -0.95 2.54
N TYR A 170 -0.77 -1.68 3.56
CA TYR A 170 -0.23 -2.97 3.96
C TYR A 170 -0.90 -4.14 3.22
N THR A 171 -1.38 -3.99 1.99
CA THR A 171 -1.92 -5.13 1.24
C THR A 171 -0.81 -5.88 0.49
N GLY A 172 -0.96 -7.21 0.33
CA GLY A 172 -0.05 -8.02 -0.50
C GLY A 172 1.16 -8.65 0.19
N TYR A 173 1.32 -8.52 1.51
CA TYR A 173 2.38 -9.23 2.27
C TYR A 173 2.23 -10.75 2.25
N ASP A 174 1.07 -11.25 1.84
CA ASP A 174 0.77 -12.65 1.61
C ASP A 174 1.28 -13.21 0.28
N ALA A 175 1.78 -12.35 -0.62
CA ALA A 175 2.26 -12.75 -1.95
C ALA A 175 3.31 -13.86 -1.90
N SER A 176 4.24 -13.82 -0.94
CA SER A 176 5.28 -14.83 -0.77
C SER A 176 4.73 -16.22 -0.43
N ALA A 177 3.52 -16.32 0.14
CA ALA A 177 2.89 -17.60 0.45
C ALA A 177 2.35 -18.30 -0.82
N HIS A 178 1.87 -17.52 -1.81
CA HIS A 178 1.33 -18.05 -3.06
C HIS A 178 2.41 -18.60 -4.00
N THR A 179 3.65 -18.13 -3.89
CA THR A 179 4.81 -18.61 -4.68
C THR A 179 5.66 -19.62 -3.92
N SER A 180 5.10 -20.23 -2.87
CA SER A 180 5.82 -21.13 -1.97
C SER A 180 6.38 -22.37 -2.68
N GLU A 181 5.67 -22.95 -3.65
CA GLU A 181 6.15 -24.11 -4.42
C GLU A 181 7.30 -23.79 -5.38
N GLU A 182 7.44 -22.53 -5.78
CA GLU A 182 8.51 -22.05 -6.66
C GLU A 182 9.72 -21.49 -5.89
N THR A 183 9.62 -21.43 -4.56
CA THR A 183 10.62 -20.81 -3.68
C THR A 183 11.64 -21.83 -3.18
N ILE A 184 12.91 -21.58 -3.48
CA ILE A 184 14.04 -22.33 -2.89
C ILE A 184 14.09 -22.06 -1.39
N ASP A 185 14.26 -23.10 -0.57
CA ASP A 185 14.25 -23.00 0.90
C ASP A 185 12.98 -22.32 1.46
N VAL A 186 11.82 -22.71 0.95
CA VAL A 186 10.51 -22.11 1.28
C VAL A 186 10.28 -21.93 2.78
N LYS A 187 10.71 -22.89 3.62
CA LYS A 187 10.56 -22.85 5.08
C LYS A 187 11.29 -21.69 5.75
N VAL A 188 12.29 -21.12 5.10
CA VAL A 188 12.99 -19.94 5.62
C VAL A 188 12.56 -18.70 4.84
N ARG A 189 12.65 -18.75 3.51
CA ARG A 189 12.53 -17.54 2.69
C ARG A 189 11.11 -16.98 2.65
N SER A 190 10.10 -17.84 2.52
CA SER A 190 8.71 -17.38 2.37
C SER A 190 8.15 -16.80 3.69
N PRO A 191 8.27 -17.47 4.86
CA PRO A 191 7.87 -16.90 6.16
C PRO A 191 8.55 -15.58 6.48
N TRP A 192 9.86 -15.48 6.29
CA TRP A 192 10.59 -14.23 6.51
C TRP A 192 10.19 -13.16 5.49
N GLY A 193 9.91 -13.53 4.23
CA GLY A 193 9.38 -12.61 3.23
C GLY A 193 8.05 -11.97 3.66
N VAL A 194 7.10 -12.78 4.14
CA VAL A 194 5.82 -12.30 4.67
C VAL A 194 6.05 -11.32 5.82
N TYR A 195 6.84 -11.71 6.83
CA TYR A 195 7.04 -10.88 8.03
C TYR A 195 7.86 -9.61 7.74
N LEU A 196 8.98 -9.73 7.04
CA LEU A 196 9.87 -8.60 6.75
C LEU A 196 9.25 -7.60 5.78
N SER A 197 8.40 -8.04 4.84
CA SER A 197 7.70 -7.11 3.96
C SER A 197 6.87 -6.09 4.76
N VAL A 198 6.19 -6.53 5.83
CA VAL A 198 5.44 -5.65 6.73
C VAL A 198 6.38 -4.83 7.61
N ALA A 199 7.41 -5.44 8.20
CA ALA A 199 8.31 -4.75 9.12
C ALA A 199 9.08 -3.61 8.43
N VAL A 200 9.64 -3.89 7.25
CA VAL A 200 10.39 -2.92 6.44
C VAL A 200 9.47 -1.83 5.92
N SER A 201 8.31 -2.19 5.35
CA SER A 201 7.33 -1.21 4.87
C SER A 201 6.80 -0.33 6.01
N GLY A 202 6.63 -0.91 7.20
CA GLY A 202 6.18 -0.17 8.38
C GLY A 202 7.19 0.85 8.87
N LEU A 203 8.49 0.50 8.87
CA LEU A 203 9.55 1.43 9.25
C LEU A 203 9.72 2.55 8.22
N PHE A 204 9.97 2.21 6.95
CA PHE A 204 10.26 3.21 5.92
C PHE A 204 9.03 4.03 5.54
N GLY A 205 7.84 3.42 5.53
CA GLY A 205 6.58 4.14 5.33
C GLY A 205 6.29 5.11 6.46
N PHE A 206 6.61 4.75 7.72
CA PHE A 206 6.49 5.69 8.85
C PHE A 206 7.42 6.89 8.68
N ILE A 207 8.68 6.64 8.35
CA ILE A 207 9.67 7.71 8.12
C ILE A 207 9.20 8.65 7.02
N MET A 208 8.78 8.10 5.87
CA MET A 208 8.28 8.89 4.75
C MET A 208 7.08 9.74 5.14
N ILE A 209 6.04 9.16 5.74
CA ILE A 209 4.83 9.89 6.13
C ILE A 209 5.13 10.91 7.23
N ALA A 210 6.03 10.59 8.17
CA ALA A 210 6.47 11.53 9.18
C ALA A 210 7.15 12.74 8.56
N LEU A 211 8.09 12.54 7.64
CA LEU A 211 8.79 13.60 6.91
C LEU A 211 7.81 14.44 6.09
N VAL A 212 6.91 13.83 5.34
CA VAL A 212 5.86 14.57 4.62
C VAL A 212 5.05 15.43 5.59
N THR A 213 4.59 14.84 6.70
CA THR A 213 3.74 15.55 7.68
C THR A 213 4.44 16.77 8.29
N ILE A 214 5.71 16.65 8.67
CA ILE A 214 6.47 17.79 9.24
C ILE A 214 6.84 18.85 8.19
N SER A 215 6.74 18.52 6.91
CA SER A 215 7.05 19.43 5.80
C SER A 215 5.84 20.20 5.27
N ILE A 216 4.63 19.90 5.76
CA ILE A 216 3.41 20.61 5.34
C ILE A 216 3.40 22.01 5.94
N THR A 217 3.55 23.03 5.11
CA THR A 217 3.45 24.44 5.52
C THR A 217 2.01 24.95 5.49
N ASN A 218 1.20 24.49 4.52
CA ASN A 218 -0.21 24.84 4.40
C ASN A 218 -1.09 23.59 4.35
N PRO A 219 -1.64 23.15 5.51
CA PRO A 219 -2.52 21.99 5.59
C PRO A 219 -3.81 22.11 4.77
N GLN A 220 -4.33 23.33 4.60
CA GLN A 220 -5.56 23.58 3.84
C GLN A 220 -5.34 23.33 2.34
N ALA A 221 -4.22 23.78 1.80
CA ALA A 221 -3.88 23.54 0.39
C ALA A 221 -3.68 22.04 0.10
N VAL A 222 -3.05 21.30 1.02
CA VAL A 222 -2.90 19.84 0.90
C VAL A 222 -4.26 19.13 0.95
N ALA A 223 -5.16 19.59 1.81
CA ALA A 223 -6.52 19.07 1.90
C ALA A 223 -7.35 19.31 0.63
N GLU A 224 -7.26 20.51 0.06
CA GLU A 224 -8.00 20.92 -1.14
C GLU A 224 -7.48 20.22 -2.40
N ALA A 225 -6.21 19.80 -2.42
CA ALA A 225 -5.61 19.06 -3.52
C ALA A 225 -6.17 17.64 -3.71
N GLY A 226 -6.96 17.12 -2.75
CA GLY A 226 -7.63 15.82 -2.87
C GLY A 226 -6.65 14.67 -3.16
N SER A 227 -6.80 14.01 -4.31
CA SER A 227 -5.92 12.91 -4.74
C SER A 227 -4.46 13.31 -4.94
N ASN A 228 -4.18 14.61 -5.13
CA ASN A 228 -2.83 15.13 -5.36
C ASN A 228 -2.18 15.68 -4.08
N GLY A 229 -2.79 15.50 -2.90
CA GLY A 229 -2.30 16.06 -1.64
C GLY A 229 -0.84 15.69 -1.32
N PHE A 230 -0.41 14.47 -1.67
CA PHE A 230 1.00 14.08 -1.49
C PHE A 230 1.95 14.93 -2.35
N ILE A 231 1.61 15.17 -3.62
CA ILE A 231 2.44 16.01 -4.51
C ILE A 231 2.53 17.42 -3.95
N VAL A 232 1.39 18.01 -3.58
CA VAL A 232 1.35 19.37 -3.03
C VAL A 232 2.14 19.48 -1.73
N ALA A 233 2.12 18.47 -0.87
CA ALA A 233 2.93 18.45 0.34
C ALA A 233 4.44 18.39 0.04
N VAL A 234 4.84 17.64 -0.99
CA VAL A 234 6.24 17.57 -1.44
C VAL A 234 6.68 18.86 -2.13
N GLU A 235 5.82 19.48 -2.94
CA GLU A 235 6.08 20.79 -3.55
C GLU A 235 6.27 21.86 -2.47
N GLN A 236 5.40 21.90 -1.46
CA GLN A 236 5.56 22.81 -0.31
C GLN A 236 6.90 22.62 0.41
N ALA A 237 7.39 21.37 0.50
CA ALA A 237 8.64 21.03 1.14
C ALA A 237 9.90 21.43 0.33
N MET A 238 9.77 21.59 -0.99
CA MET A 238 10.91 21.88 -1.88
C MET A 238 11.05 23.38 -2.20
N GLY A 239 10.03 24.20 -1.90
CA GLY A 239 9.98 25.62 -2.28
C GLY A 239 9.64 25.84 -3.74
#